data_AF-A0A9N8DJ42-F1
#
_entry.id   AF-A0A9N8DJ42-F1
#
_cell.length_a   1.000
_cell.length_b   1.000
_cell.length_c   1.000
_cell.angle_alpha   90.00
_cell.angle_beta   90.00
_cell.angle_gamma   90.00
#
_symmetry.space_group_name_H-M   'P 1'
#
loop_
_entity.id
_entity.type
_entity.pdbx_description
1 polymer ?
#
loop_
_entity_poly.entity_id
_entity_poly.type
_entity_poly.pdbx_seq_one_letter_code
_entity_poly.pdbx_strand_id
1 'polypeptide(L)'
;MHALKEASQKTLAEALELEELPHRDKVLAAEPMPNFSSTPNGPNGGLPLSFWAAWQLNDRPRRVALLLDDCQEEYREYAIDILPQLVSLVETFGRHGDGVCRVWSAWSRTVDDGISNAMDRWYGPRGLRKDEPENAVYIFGGAEGMKPLKEIAPTQQEIDDGWFYMGRHLDMFWNFDDTGKSYLDEKLKAEGIDTVVIAGLWTDECILSTAYAASSRGYDVVVVSDAVATATANQQAALTIANGTVAKVLTAKEVMDYMEKEFRVGQPGAVKGTKHPDGRKD
;
A
#
# COMPACT_ATOMS: atom_id res chain seq x y z
N MET A 1 -3.57 26.68 -15.00
CA MET A 1 -4.80 26.04 -15.50
C MET A 1 -4.53 25.49 -16.88
N HIS A 2 -4.14 24.21 -16.98
CA HIS A 2 -4.18 23.54 -18.28
C HIS A 2 -5.66 23.26 -18.56
N ALA A 3 -6.23 23.93 -19.55
CA ALA A 3 -7.55 23.55 -20.05
C ALA A 3 -7.41 22.10 -20.53
N LEU A 4 -8.00 21.16 -19.79
CA LEU A 4 -8.28 19.83 -20.30
C LEU A 4 -9.13 20.08 -21.55
N LYS A 5 -8.55 19.89 -22.73
CA LYS A 5 -9.34 19.73 -23.94
C LYS A 5 -10.24 18.54 -23.65
N GLU A 6 -11.50 18.79 -23.35
CA GLU A 6 -12.53 17.76 -23.33
C GLU A 6 -12.61 17.20 -24.76
N ALA A 7 -11.78 16.21 -25.05
CA ALA A 7 -12.11 15.28 -26.11
C ALA A 7 -13.49 14.73 -25.73
N SER A 8 -14.47 14.87 -26.62
CA SER A 8 -15.81 14.30 -26.44
C SER A 8 -15.68 12.88 -25.91
N GLN A 9 -15.90 12.68 -24.62
CA GLN A 9 -15.73 11.38 -23.99
C GLN A 9 -16.87 10.51 -24.49
N LYS A 10 -16.54 9.42 -25.19
CA LYS A 10 -17.52 8.43 -25.60
C LYS A 10 -18.17 7.83 -24.35
N THR A 11 -19.47 7.59 -24.40
CA THR A 11 -20.16 6.73 -23.43
C THR A 11 -19.56 5.32 -23.49
N LEU A 12 -19.76 4.52 -22.43
CA LEU A 12 -19.29 3.13 -22.43
C LEU A 12 -19.88 2.34 -23.62
N ALA A 13 -21.16 2.54 -23.93
CA ALA A 13 -21.81 1.91 -25.08
C ALA A 13 -21.10 2.27 -26.40
N GLU A 14 -20.84 3.56 -26.65
CA GLU A 14 -20.12 4.01 -27.85
C GLU A 14 -18.67 3.50 -27.91
N ALA A 15 -18.01 3.34 -26.76
CA ALA A 15 -16.64 2.83 -26.69
C ALA A 15 -16.57 1.32 -26.99
N LEU A 16 -17.59 0.54 -26.61
CA LEU A 16 -17.67 -0.90 -26.86
C LEU A 16 -17.94 -1.23 -28.33
N GLU A 17 -18.53 -0.31 -29.10
CA GLU A 17 -18.72 -0.44 -30.56
C GLU A 17 -17.47 -0.16 -31.38
N LEU A 18 -16.38 0.36 -30.78
CA LEU A 18 -15.13 0.60 -31.50
C LEU A 18 -14.56 -0.71 -32.03
N GLU A 19 -13.87 -0.68 -33.19
CA GLU A 19 -13.23 -1.87 -33.76
C GLU A 19 -11.98 -2.31 -32.99
N GLU A 20 -11.27 -1.37 -32.35
CA GLU A 20 -10.09 -1.62 -31.53
C GLU A 20 -10.18 -0.94 -30.16
N LEU A 21 -9.60 -1.58 -29.14
CA LEU A 21 -9.38 -1.02 -27.82
C LEU A 21 -7.88 -1.19 -27.51
N PRO A 22 -7.03 -0.19 -27.83
CA PRO A 22 -5.57 -0.37 -27.87
C PRO A 22 -4.92 -0.74 -26.53
N HIS A 23 -5.66 -0.61 -25.43
CA HIS A 23 -5.18 -0.89 -24.08
C HIS A 23 -6.00 -1.95 -23.33
N ARG A 24 -6.86 -2.71 -24.02
CA ARG A 24 -7.73 -3.73 -23.40
C ARG A 24 -7.84 -4.96 -24.30
N ASP A 25 -7.81 -6.14 -23.68
CA ASP A 25 -8.23 -7.37 -24.34
C ASP A 25 -9.76 -7.35 -24.46
N LYS A 26 -10.27 -7.25 -25.69
CA LYS A 26 -11.70 -7.19 -25.97
C LYS A 26 -12.45 -8.48 -25.66
N VAL A 27 -11.80 -9.61 -25.92
CA VAL A 27 -12.43 -10.91 -25.73
C VAL A 27 -12.63 -11.11 -24.24
N LEU A 28 -11.58 -10.87 -23.44
CA LEU A 28 -11.67 -10.95 -21.98
C LEU A 28 -12.63 -9.89 -21.41
N ALA A 29 -12.62 -8.66 -21.91
CA ALA A 29 -13.50 -7.60 -21.43
C ALA A 29 -15.00 -7.85 -21.70
N ALA A 30 -15.33 -8.75 -22.63
CA ALA A 30 -16.70 -9.15 -22.91
C ALA A 30 -17.20 -10.27 -21.95
N GLU A 31 -16.32 -10.90 -21.18
CA GLU A 31 -16.70 -11.91 -20.20
C GLU A 31 -17.35 -11.28 -18.96
N PRO A 32 -18.27 -12.00 -18.27
CA PRO A 32 -18.83 -11.51 -17.01
C PRO A 32 -17.76 -11.29 -15.94
N MET A 33 -17.85 -10.20 -15.18
CA MET A 33 -17.00 -10.01 -14.00
C MET A 33 -17.27 -11.13 -12.98
N PRO A 34 -16.25 -11.91 -12.55
CA PRO A 34 -16.43 -12.95 -11.54
C PRO A 34 -16.39 -12.41 -10.10
N ASN A 35 -16.07 -11.13 -9.93
CA ASN A 35 -15.61 -10.53 -8.67
C ASN A 35 -16.55 -9.46 -8.11
N PHE A 36 -17.87 -9.67 -8.19
CA PHE A 36 -18.85 -8.73 -7.62
C PHE A 36 -20.14 -9.40 -7.13
N SER A 37 -20.89 -8.67 -6.31
CA SER A 37 -22.31 -8.91 -6.04
C SER A 37 -23.14 -7.75 -6.59
N SER A 38 -24.37 -7.98 -7.03
CA SER A 38 -25.24 -6.96 -7.64
C SER A 38 -26.41 -6.58 -6.75
N THR A 39 -26.90 -5.34 -6.89
CA THR A 39 -28.23 -4.97 -6.38
C THR A 39 -29.32 -5.59 -7.28
N PRO A 40 -30.19 -6.48 -6.78
CA PRO A 40 -31.29 -7.00 -7.59
C PRO A 40 -32.16 -5.86 -8.11
N ASN A 41 -32.46 -5.85 -9.43
CA ASN A 41 -33.30 -4.84 -10.09
C ASN A 41 -32.77 -3.39 -10.04
N GLY A 42 -31.47 -3.18 -9.77
CA GLY A 42 -30.83 -1.87 -9.95
C GLY A 42 -30.72 -1.45 -11.42
N PRO A 43 -30.44 -0.17 -11.72
CA PRO A 43 -30.21 0.27 -13.10
C PRO A 43 -29.08 -0.54 -13.75
N ASN A 44 -29.10 -0.67 -15.08
CA ASN A 44 -28.15 -1.47 -15.87
C ASN A 44 -28.07 -2.96 -15.50
N GLY A 45 -29.19 -3.57 -15.07
CA GLY A 45 -29.25 -5.01 -14.77
C GLY A 45 -28.71 -5.39 -13.38
N GLY A 46 -28.59 -4.41 -12.48
CA GLY A 46 -28.06 -4.58 -11.13
C GLY A 46 -26.59 -4.17 -11.02
N LEU A 47 -26.35 -2.88 -10.75
CA LEU A 47 -25.00 -2.35 -10.50
C LEU A 47 -24.29 -3.14 -9.38
N PRO A 48 -22.94 -3.24 -9.44
CA PRO A 48 -22.16 -3.85 -8.37
C PRO A 48 -22.41 -3.17 -7.02
N LEU A 49 -22.89 -3.94 -6.05
CA LEU A 49 -23.05 -3.55 -4.66
C LEU A 49 -21.75 -3.73 -3.87
N SER A 50 -21.02 -4.79 -4.18
CA SER A 50 -19.70 -5.07 -3.62
C SER A 50 -18.82 -5.71 -4.69
N PHE A 51 -17.51 -5.51 -4.60
CA PHE A 51 -16.53 -6.10 -5.49
C PHE A 51 -15.24 -6.38 -4.72
N TRP A 52 -14.35 -7.17 -5.31
CA TRP A 52 -13.05 -7.52 -4.75
C TRP A 52 -12.03 -7.69 -5.88
N ALA A 53 -10.75 -7.89 -5.56
CA ALA A 53 -9.73 -8.09 -6.59
C ALA A 53 -10.05 -9.30 -7.50
N ALA A 54 -10.10 -9.06 -8.82
CA ALA A 54 -10.33 -10.11 -9.82
C ALA A 54 -9.11 -11.02 -10.02
N TRP A 55 -7.90 -10.48 -9.83
CA TRP A 55 -6.65 -11.22 -9.95
C TRP A 55 -6.37 -12.09 -8.73
N GLN A 56 -5.58 -13.15 -8.90
CA GLN A 56 -4.98 -13.99 -7.86
C GLN A 56 -3.45 -13.86 -7.88
N LEU A 57 -2.81 -14.19 -6.74
CA LEU A 57 -1.35 -14.11 -6.64
C LEU A 57 -0.64 -15.01 -7.65
N ASN A 58 -1.21 -16.18 -7.95
CA ASN A 58 -0.64 -17.18 -8.85
C ASN A 58 -1.07 -17.06 -10.33
N ASP A 59 -1.87 -16.05 -10.70
CA ASP A 59 -2.25 -15.79 -12.10
C ASP A 59 -1.05 -15.53 -13.01
N ARG A 60 0.05 -15.02 -12.43
CA ARG A 60 1.27 -14.65 -13.15
C ARG A 60 2.50 -14.66 -12.24
N PRO A 61 3.72 -14.78 -12.80
CA PRO A 61 4.94 -14.38 -12.12
C PRO A 61 4.90 -12.91 -11.68
N ARG A 62 5.51 -12.59 -10.53
CA ARG A 62 5.43 -11.27 -9.89
C ARG A 62 6.81 -10.80 -9.42
N ARG A 63 6.91 -9.49 -9.19
CA ARG A 63 8.00 -8.87 -8.43
C ARG A 63 7.37 -8.14 -7.25
N VAL A 64 7.73 -8.52 -6.03
CA VAL A 64 6.94 -8.28 -4.81
C VAL A 64 7.76 -7.51 -3.78
N ALA A 65 7.21 -6.43 -3.23
CA ALA A 65 7.79 -5.74 -2.08
C ALA A 65 6.95 -5.99 -0.82
N LEU A 66 7.59 -6.37 0.28
CA LEU A 66 6.98 -6.30 1.62
C LEU A 66 7.20 -4.89 2.18
N LEU A 67 6.12 -4.17 2.43
CA LEU A 67 6.13 -2.85 3.07
C LEU A 67 5.73 -3.01 4.54
N LEU A 68 6.64 -2.64 5.44
CA LEU A 68 6.44 -2.58 6.88
C LEU A 68 6.21 -1.12 7.26
N ASP A 69 4.93 -0.75 7.34
CA ASP A 69 4.49 0.62 7.55
C ASP A 69 4.47 0.94 9.05
N ASP A 70 5.36 1.83 9.47
CA ASP A 70 5.48 2.35 10.84
C ASP A 70 5.56 1.26 11.94
N CYS A 71 6.19 0.12 11.64
CA CYS A 71 6.50 -0.93 12.62
C CYS A 71 7.64 -0.52 13.57
N GLN A 72 7.39 0.47 14.44
CA GLN A 72 8.38 1.11 15.30
C GLN A 72 8.14 0.90 16.80
N GLU A 73 9.18 1.10 17.62
CA GLU A 73 9.16 0.88 19.07
C GLU A 73 8.11 1.71 19.80
N GLU A 74 7.79 2.93 19.35
CA GLU A 74 6.71 3.77 19.90
C GLU A 74 5.35 3.03 19.91
N TYR A 75 5.12 2.18 18.90
CA TYR A 75 3.86 1.47 18.70
C TYR A 75 3.89 0.01 19.18
N ARG A 76 4.96 -0.40 19.87
CA ARG A 76 5.17 -1.79 20.31
C ARG A 76 3.96 -2.39 21.02
N GLU A 77 3.37 -1.66 21.96
CA GLU A 77 2.23 -2.15 22.76
C GLU A 77 1.01 -2.49 21.88
N TYR A 78 0.87 -1.85 20.73
CA TYR A 78 -0.21 -2.11 19.78
C TYR A 78 0.15 -3.19 18.76
N ALA A 79 1.44 -3.49 18.61
CA ALA A 79 1.95 -4.49 17.68
C ALA A 79 2.05 -5.90 18.29
N ILE A 80 1.84 -6.07 19.61
CA ILE A 80 2.06 -7.33 20.33
C ILE A 80 1.39 -8.52 19.63
N ASP A 81 0.11 -8.38 19.27
CA ASP A 81 -0.68 -9.48 18.70
C ASP A 81 -0.33 -9.81 17.26
N ILE A 82 0.25 -8.85 16.52
CA ILE A 82 0.65 -9.02 15.11
C ILE A 82 2.14 -9.32 14.93
N LEU A 83 2.95 -9.12 15.97
CA LEU A 83 4.42 -9.27 15.92
C LEU A 83 4.87 -10.66 15.44
N PRO A 84 4.27 -11.78 15.88
CA PRO A 84 4.64 -13.10 15.38
C PRO A 84 4.48 -13.24 13.86
N GLN A 85 3.42 -12.65 13.30
CA GLN A 85 3.16 -12.64 11.86
C GLN A 85 4.15 -11.73 11.13
N LEU A 86 4.44 -10.54 11.68
CA LEU A 86 5.45 -9.63 11.13
C LEU A 86 6.83 -10.31 11.03
N VAL A 87 7.26 -11.00 12.10
CA VAL A 87 8.52 -11.77 12.11
C VAL A 87 8.51 -12.84 11.02
N SER A 88 7.43 -13.63 10.94
CA SER A 88 7.32 -14.72 9.97
C SER A 88 7.32 -14.20 8.52
N LEU A 89 6.69 -13.05 8.26
CA LEU A 89 6.71 -12.39 6.95
C LEU A 89 8.11 -11.91 6.59
N VAL A 90 8.80 -11.22 7.50
CA VAL A 90 10.17 -10.73 7.27
C VAL A 90 11.12 -11.89 6.97
N GLU A 91 11.04 -12.97 7.75
CA GLU A 91 11.85 -14.16 7.51
C GLU A 91 11.53 -14.81 6.16
N THR A 92 10.25 -14.95 5.82
CA THR A 92 9.82 -15.57 4.57
C THR A 92 10.31 -14.78 3.37
N PHE A 93 10.07 -13.47 3.34
CA PHE A 93 10.57 -12.58 2.29
C PHE A 93 12.11 -12.51 2.31
N GLY A 94 12.73 -12.69 3.48
CA GLY A 94 14.18 -12.84 3.73
C GLY A 94 14.87 -13.93 2.90
N ARG A 95 14.15 -15.00 2.59
CA ARG A 95 14.69 -16.17 1.88
C ARG A 95 14.70 -15.99 0.37
N HIS A 96 14.10 -14.92 -0.16
CA HIS A 96 14.04 -14.63 -1.58
C HIS A 96 15.08 -13.58 -1.98
N GLY A 97 15.60 -13.71 -3.21
CA GLY A 97 16.55 -12.78 -3.82
C GLY A 97 15.87 -11.90 -4.87
N ASP A 98 16.25 -12.07 -6.14
CA ASP A 98 15.76 -11.25 -7.26
C ASP A 98 14.23 -11.14 -7.29
N GLY A 99 13.74 -9.92 -7.52
CA GLY A 99 12.32 -9.59 -7.60
C GLY A 99 11.59 -9.55 -6.28
N VAL A 100 12.30 -9.62 -5.14
CA VAL A 100 11.72 -9.43 -3.81
C VAL A 100 12.53 -8.42 -3.02
N CYS A 101 11.86 -7.43 -2.42
CA CYS A 101 12.49 -6.51 -1.47
C CYS A 101 11.62 -6.32 -0.22
N ARG A 102 12.25 -5.88 0.87
CA ARG A 102 11.58 -5.48 2.11
C ARG A 102 11.86 -4.01 2.35
N VAL A 103 10.86 -3.28 2.81
CA VAL A 103 10.92 -1.83 2.99
C VAL A 103 10.30 -1.47 4.33
N TRP A 104 10.92 -0.53 5.03
CA TRP A 104 10.46 -0.03 6.33
C TRP A 104 10.25 1.49 6.27
N SER A 105 9.15 1.97 6.84
CA SER A 105 8.98 3.37 7.25
C SER A 105 8.95 3.46 8.78
N ALA A 106 9.20 4.67 9.28
CA ALA A 106 8.94 5.04 10.66
C ALA A 106 8.33 6.44 10.72
N TRP A 107 7.22 6.58 11.44
CA TRP A 107 6.56 7.87 11.67
C TRP A 107 7.47 8.79 12.48
N SER A 108 7.68 10.00 11.97
CA SER A 108 8.76 10.87 12.46
C SER A 108 8.33 12.31 12.77
N ARG A 109 7.02 12.58 12.88
CA ARG A 109 6.56 13.93 13.24
C ARG A 109 6.99 14.28 14.66
N THR A 110 7.59 15.46 14.82
CA THR A 110 7.96 16.04 16.11
C THR A 110 7.47 17.49 16.21
N VAL A 111 7.43 18.03 17.43
CA VAL A 111 7.09 19.44 17.63
C VAL A 111 8.15 20.30 16.93
N ASP A 112 7.68 21.26 16.13
CA ASP A 112 8.52 22.20 15.37
C ASP A 112 9.47 21.52 14.34
N ASP A 113 9.01 20.43 13.73
CA ASP A 113 9.72 19.70 12.66
C ASP A 113 9.77 20.42 11.29
N GLY A 114 9.38 21.70 11.25
CA GLY A 114 9.29 22.50 10.04
C GLY A 114 8.04 22.23 9.18
N ILE A 115 7.12 21.37 9.62
CA ILE A 115 5.86 21.09 8.91
C ILE A 115 4.67 21.61 9.72
N SER A 116 3.82 22.42 9.08
CA SER A 116 2.51 22.80 9.61
C SER A 116 1.48 22.72 8.49
N ASN A 117 0.69 21.64 8.46
CA ASN A 117 -0.19 21.34 7.34
C ASN A 117 -1.61 20.96 7.80
N ALA A 118 -2.39 20.32 6.90
CA ALA A 118 -3.76 19.91 7.20
C ALA A 118 -3.86 18.94 8.38
N MET A 119 -2.86 18.08 8.57
CA MET A 119 -2.78 17.13 9.67
C MET A 119 -2.62 17.85 11.01
N ASP A 120 -1.74 18.84 11.10
CA ASP A 120 -1.58 19.66 12.31
C ASP A 120 -2.87 20.40 12.67
N ARG A 121 -3.63 20.86 11.67
CA ARG A 121 -4.96 21.46 11.90
C ARG A 121 -6.01 20.43 12.28
N TRP A 122 -5.88 19.18 11.83
CA TRP A 122 -6.79 18.09 12.13
C TRP A 122 -6.64 17.61 13.57
N TYR A 123 -5.42 17.25 14.00
CA TYR A 123 -5.13 16.91 15.41
C TYR A 123 -5.25 18.14 16.32
N GLY A 124 -5.05 19.32 15.75
CA GLY A 124 -5.20 20.60 16.42
C GLY A 124 -3.94 21.05 17.17
N PRO A 125 -3.91 22.33 17.61
CA PRO A 125 -2.71 22.95 18.18
C PRO A 125 -2.53 22.68 19.69
N ARG A 126 -3.32 21.78 20.28
CA ARG A 126 -3.36 21.53 21.73
C ARG A 126 -2.65 20.20 22.06
N GLY A 127 -2.67 19.80 23.32
CA GLY A 127 -2.09 18.53 23.78
C GLY A 127 -0.58 18.55 23.98
N LEU A 128 0.07 19.72 23.97
CA LEU A 128 1.50 19.88 24.25
C LEU A 128 1.76 20.37 25.68
N ARG A 129 1.07 19.79 26.66
CA ARG A 129 1.34 20.09 28.07
C ARG A 129 2.66 19.44 28.47
N LYS A 130 3.53 20.18 29.15
CA LYS A 130 4.89 19.74 29.50
C LYS A 130 4.92 18.39 30.22
N ASP A 131 4.03 18.22 31.19
CA ASP A 131 4.06 17.05 32.09
C ASP A 131 3.21 15.88 31.58
N GLU A 132 2.26 16.16 30.67
CA GLU A 132 1.30 15.18 30.12
C GLU A 132 0.96 15.54 28.67
N PRO A 133 1.90 15.36 27.72
CA PRO A 133 1.61 15.55 26.31
C PRO A 133 0.62 14.46 25.83
N GLU A 134 -0.27 14.80 24.90
CA GLU A 134 -1.34 13.92 24.40
C GLU A 134 -1.63 14.13 22.90
N ASN A 135 -0.84 14.94 22.20
CA ASN A 135 -1.08 15.18 20.78
C ASN A 135 -0.57 14.01 19.94
N ALA A 136 -1.51 13.20 19.45
CA ALA A 136 -1.25 11.96 18.72
C ALA A 136 -0.54 12.13 17.36
N VAL A 137 -0.38 13.36 16.86
CA VAL A 137 0.41 13.58 15.64
C VAL A 137 1.91 13.38 15.89
N TYR A 138 2.40 13.60 17.11
CA TYR A 138 3.82 13.59 17.42
C TYR A 138 4.24 12.27 18.08
N ILE A 139 5.49 11.88 17.84
CA ILE A 139 6.15 10.81 18.60
C ILE A 139 6.56 11.29 20.00
N PHE A 140 6.48 10.41 21.01
CA PHE A 140 6.82 10.75 22.40
C PHE A 140 8.18 10.19 22.82
N GLY A 141 8.55 9.00 22.35
CA GLY A 141 9.79 8.29 22.68
C GLY A 141 11.04 8.81 21.97
N GLY A 142 10.95 9.91 21.22
CA GLY A 142 12.08 10.49 20.49
C GLY A 142 12.68 9.52 19.47
N ALA A 143 14.00 9.62 19.27
CA ALA A 143 14.72 8.75 18.33
C ALA A 143 14.64 7.26 18.67
N GLU A 144 14.46 6.89 19.95
CA GLU A 144 14.29 5.48 20.34
C GLU A 144 12.91 4.96 19.92
N GLY A 145 11.86 5.78 20.05
CA GLY A 145 10.51 5.44 19.58
C GLY A 145 10.42 5.26 18.06
N MET A 146 11.24 5.99 17.30
CA MET A 146 11.32 5.90 15.83
C MET A 146 12.09 4.67 15.32
N LYS A 147 12.73 3.89 16.19
CA LYS A 147 13.46 2.70 15.74
C LYS A 147 12.46 1.62 15.29
N PRO A 148 12.75 0.87 14.22
CA PRO A 148 11.97 -0.31 13.89
C PRO A 148 11.94 -1.28 15.08
N LEU A 149 10.84 -2.01 15.23
CA LEU A 149 10.74 -3.08 16.22
C LEU A 149 11.93 -4.03 16.07
N LYS A 150 12.70 -4.21 17.14
CA LYS A 150 13.99 -4.95 17.11
C LYS A 150 13.89 -6.33 16.46
N GLU A 151 12.76 -7.02 16.60
CA GLU A 151 12.53 -8.37 16.08
C GLU A 151 12.44 -8.43 14.55
N ILE A 152 12.09 -7.30 13.92
CA ILE A 152 11.93 -7.15 12.47
C ILE A 152 12.78 -6.01 11.92
N ALA A 153 13.81 -5.59 12.65
CA ALA A 153 14.66 -4.49 12.23
C ALA A 153 15.37 -4.81 10.90
N PRO A 154 15.51 -3.82 10.00
CA PRO A 154 16.26 -4.01 8.77
C PRO A 154 17.72 -4.34 9.08
N THR A 155 18.33 -5.14 8.22
CA THR A 155 19.78 -5.37 8.24
C THR A 155 20.52 -4.07 7.89
N GLN A 156 21.81 -3.99 8.27
CA GLN A 156 22.63 -2.83 7.91
C GLN A 156 22.69 -2.60 6.39
N GLN A 157 22.76 -3.69 5.61
CA GLN A 157 22.74 -3.60 4.15
C GLN A 157 21.44 -2.99 3.64
N GLU A 158 20.28 -3.39 4.18
CA GLU A 158 18.99 -2.80 3.79
C GLU A 158 18.89 -1.31 4.14
N ILE A 159 19.47 -0.91 5.28
CA ILE A 159 19.56 0.51 5.65
C ILE A 159 20.46 1.27 4.66
N ASP A 160 21.64 0.74 4.36
CA ASP A 160 22.62 1.37 3.46
C ASP A 160 22.07 1.47 2.02
N ASP A 161 21.28 0.47 1.61
CA ASP A 161 20.55 0.47 0.34
C ASP A 161 19.33 1.39 0.35
N GLY A 162 19.00 2.02 1.48
CA GLY A 162 17.93 3.00 1.62
C GLY A 162 16.53 2.38 1.68
N TRP A 163 16.40 1.12 2.10
CA TRP A 163 15.12 0.45 2.31
C TRP A 163 14.47 0.77 3.65
N PHE A 164 15.11 1.59 4.48
CA PHE A 164 14.51 2.19 5.68
C PHE A 164 14.57 3.71 5.58
N TYR A 165 13.45 4.38 5.86
CA TYR A 165 13.39 5.84 5.88
C TYR A 165 12.31 6.36 6.83
N MET A 166 12.42 7.65 7.17
CA MET A 166 11.48 8.34 8.05
C MET A 166 10.32 8.94 7.24
N GLY A 167 9.09 8.65 7.64
CA GLY A 167 7.86 9.20 7.07
C GLY A 167 7.29 10.34 7.91
N ARG A 168 6.73 11.37 7.27
CA ARG A 168 6.02 12.49 7.95
C ARG A 168 4.56 12.63 7.48
N HIS A 169 4.07 11.64 6.74
CA HIS A 169 2.76 11.60 6.12
C HIS A 169 2.25 10.16 6.16
N LEU A 170 0.93 9.99 6.14
CA LEU A 170 0.29 8.67 6.31
C LEU A 170 0.56 7.71 5.15
N ASP A 171 1.11 8.19 4.04
CA ASP A 171 1.39 7.42 2.84
C ASP A 171 2.91 7.23 2.72
N MET A 172 3.39 5.98 2.74
CA MET A 172 4.79 5.63 2.51
C MET A 172 5.36 6.24 1.22
N PHE A 173 4.53 6.42 0.19
CA PHE A 173 4.93 7.00 -1.09
C PHE A 173 4.96 8.54 -1.11
N TRP A 174 4.67 9.23 0.00
CA TRP A 174 4.59 10.70 0.05
C TRP A 174 5.93 11.38 0.34
N ASN A 175 7.02 10.64 0.53
CA ASN A 175 8.34 11.23 0.61
C ASN A 175 8.83 11.61 -0.79
N PHE A 176 9.05 12.90 -1.05
CA PHE A 176 9.48 13.41 -2.35
C PHE A 176 10.87 14.02 -2.30
N ASP A 177 11.63 13.86 -3.39
CA ASP A 177 12.85 14.62 -3.64
C ASP A 177 12.55 16.06 -4.13
N ASP A 178 13.61 16.86 -4.30
CA ASP A 178 13.51 18.26 -4.78
C ASP A 178 12.92 18.39 -6.20
N THR A 179 12.88 17.30 -6.96
CA THR A 179 12.28 17.26 -8.30
C THR A 179 10.81 16.85 -8.27
N GLY A 180 10.27 16.55 -7.08
CA GLY A 180 8.90 16.11 -6.88
C GLY A 180 8.67 14.62 -7.18
N LYS A 181 9.72 13.80 -7.20
CA LYS A 181 9.61 12.35 -7.39
C LYS A 181 9.50 11.62 -6.06
N SER A 182 8.57 10.66 -5.99
CA SER A 182 8.37 9.83 -4.80
C SER A 182 9.56 8.89 -4.58
N TYR A 183 10.21 9.00 -3.42
CA TYR A 183 11.36 8.20 -3.04
C TYR A 183 11.08 6.69 -3.13
N LEU A 184 9.98 6.24 -2.51
CA LEU A 184 9.60 4.84 -2.54
C LEU A 184 9.24 4.36 -3.95
N ASP A 185 8.42 5.11 -4.69
CA ASP A 185 8.00 4.72 -6.05
C ASP A 185 9.20 4.57 -6.99
N GLU A 186 10.16 5.51 -6.96
CA GLU A 186 11.35 5.42 -7.81
C GLU A 186 12.23 4.22 -7.44
N LYS A 187 12.37 3.88 -6.15
CA LYS A 187 13.09 2.66 -5.72
C LYS A 187 12.38 1.40 -6.18
N LEU A 188 11.07 1.30 -5.96
CA LEU A 188 10.30 0.12 -6.38
C LEU A 188 10.28 -0.03 -7.91
N LYS A 189 10.25 1.08 -8.67
CA LYS A 189 10.39 1.07 -10.14
C LYS A 189 11.77 0.56 -10.59
N ALA A 190 12.84 0.95 -9.89
CA ALA A 190 14.19 0.49 -10.20
C ALA A 190 14.32 -1.03 -10.02
N GLU A 191 13.66 -1.59 -9.01
CA GLU A 191 13.59 -3.05 -8.76
C GLU A 191 12.55 -3.77 -9.64
N GLY A 192 11.78 -3.03 -10.45
CA GLY A 192 10.72 -3.57 -11.31
C GLY A 192 9.54 -4.14 -10.55
N ILE A 193 9.33 -3.75 -9.29
CA ILE A 193 8.24 -4.23 -8.44
C ILE A 193 6.89 -3.88 -9.08
N ASP A 194 5.98 -4.85 -9.06
CA ASP A 194 4.61 -4.70 -9.58
C ASP A 194 3.53 -5.05 -8.55
N THR A 195 3.92 -5.65 -7.42
CA THR A 195 3.02 -6.07 -6.34
C THR A 195 3.59 -5.59 -5.01
N VAL A 196 2.76 -5.00 -4.15
CA VAL A 196 3.14 -4.64 -2.77
C VAL A 196 2.30 -5.41 -1.77
N VAL A 197 2.95 -5.90 -0.71
CA VAL A 197 2.34 -6.58 0.43
C VAL A 197 2.54 -5.68 1.64
N ILE A 198 1.46 -5.20 2.24
CA ILE A 198 1.49 -4.20 3.30
C ILE A 198 1.16 -4.86 4.64
N ALA A 199 2.01 -4.59 5.63
CA ALA A 199 1.85 -4.98 7.03
C ALA A 199 2.32 -3.82 7.93
N GLY A 200 1.84 -3.75 9.18
CA GLY A 200 2.22 -2.70 10.13
C GLY A 200 1.05 -1.92 10.72
N LEU A 201 1.26 -0.64 11.04
CA LEU A 201 0.30 0.19 11.78
C LEU A 201 0.16 1.58 11.13
N TRP A 202 -0.99 2.25 11.15
CA TRP A 202 -2.29 1.80 11.66
C TRP A 202 -3.21 1.33 10.53
N THR A 203 -3.98 0.27 10.76
CA THR A 203 -4.86 -0.33 9.72
C THR A 203 -5.80 0.68 9.07
N ASP A 204 -6.45 1.56 9.83
CA ASP A 204 -7.43 2.53 9.35
C ASP A 204 -6.85 3.91 8.98
N GLU A 205 -5.54 4.08 9.10
CA GLU A 205 -4.82 5.31 8.73
C GLU A 205 -3.71 5.01 7.70
N CYS A 206 -2.47 4.80 8.15
CA CYS A 206 -1.30 4.66 7.27
C CYS A 206 -1.45 3.49 6.29
N ILE A 207 -1.91 2.33 6.75
CA ILE A 207 -2.06 1.14 5.91
C ILE A 207 -3.04 1.38 4.77
N LEU A 208 -4.23 1.94 5.04
CA LEU A 208 -5.20 2.28 4.01
C LEU A 208 -4.67 3.37 3.07
N SER A 209 -4.05 4.41 3.62
CA SER A 209 -3.48 5.52 2.84
C SER A 209 -2.41 5.01 1.86
N THR A 210 -1.45 4.22 2.35
CA THR A 210 -0.41 3.56 1.56
C THR A 210 -1.01 2.60 0.52
N ALA A 211 -2.08 1.85 0.85
CA ALA A 211 -2.75 0.95 -0.10
C ALA A 211 -3.35 1.72 -1.30
N TYR A 212 -4.08 2.81 -1.05
CA TYR A 212 -4.62 3.66 -2.13
C TYR A 212 -3.53 4.35 -2.94
N ALA A 213 -2.46 4.78 -2.29
CA ALA A 213 -1.30 5.36 -2.93
C ALA A 213 -0.58 4.36 -3.86
N ALA A 214 -0.42 3.11 -3.42
CA ALA A 214 0.17 2.04 -4.23
C ALA A 214 -0.71 1.69 -5.44
N SER A 215 -2.02 1.49 -5.21
CA SER A 215 -2.97 1.18 -6.28
C SER A 215 -3.00 2.29 -7.34
N SER A 216 -3.05 3.55 -6.91
CA SER A 216 -3.03 4.72 -7.81
C SER A 216 -1.75 4.84 -8.63
N ARG A 217 -0.66 4.21 -8.17
CA ARG A 217 0.63 4.15 -8.87
C ARG A 217 0.75 2.93 -9.77
N GLY A 218 -0.24 2.04 -9.80
CA GLY A 218 -0.31 0.86 -10.66
C GLY A 218 0.30 -0.41 -10.05
N TYR A 219 0.46 -0.47 -8.72
CA TYR A 219 0.82 -1.71 -8.02
C TYR A 219 -0.41 -2.56 -7.74
N ASP A 220 -0.28 -3.89 -7.87
CA ASP A 220 -1.23 -4.82 -7.25
C ASP A 220 -1.01 -4.79 -5.72
N VAL A 221 -2.06 -4.59 -4.94
CA VAL A 221 -1.94 -4.39 -3.48
C VAL A 221 -2.49 -5.58 -2.70
N VAL A 222 -1.71 -6.06 -1.74
CA VAL A 222 -2.12 -7.01 -0.71
C VAL A 222 -2.02 -6.34 0.66
N VAL A 223 -3.04 -6.49 1.50
CA VAL A 223 -2.99 -6.11 2.92
C VAL A 223 -3.06 -7.38 3.76
N VAL A 224 -2.13 -7.56 4.69
CA VAL A 224 -2.05 -8.78 5.51
C VAL A 224 -2.90 -8.63 6.77
N SER A 225 -4.08 -9.24 6.79
CA SER A 225 -5.14 -8.97 7.78
C SER A 225 -4.76 -9.20 9.24
N ASP A 226 -3.91 -10.19 9.49
CA ASP A 226 -3.40 -10.59 10.80
C ASP A 226 -1.96 -10.11 11.04
N ALA A 227 -1.44 -9.22 10.18
CA ALA A 227 -0.18 -8.51 10.36
C ALA A 227 -0.35 -6.98 10.28
N VAL A 228 -1.57 -6.49 10.49
CA VAL A 228 -1.91 -5.06 10.61
C VAL A 228 -2.74 -4.80 11.86
N ALA A 229 -2.53 -3.67 12.52
CA ALA A 229 -3.25 -3.31 13.74
C ALA A 229 -3.65 -1.83 13.78
N THR A 230 -4.75 -1.51 14.47
CA THR A 230 -5.15 -0.15 14.83
C THR A 230 -5.54 -0.05 16.31
N ALA A 231 -5.31 1.11 16.91
CA ALA A 231 -5.78 1.42 18.26
C ALA A 231 -7.30 1.69 18.32
N THR A 232 -7.95 1.91 17.17
CA THR A 232 -9.37 2.25 17.10
C THR A 232 -10.25 0.99 16.99
N ALA A 233 -11.57 1.17 17.10
CA ALA A 233 -12.53 0.09 16.84
C ALA A 233 -12.70 -0.23 15.33
N ASN A 234 -11.92 0.39 14.44
CA ASN A 234 -12.16 0.34 13.00
C ASN A 234 -11.43 -0.82 12.30
N GLN A 235 -10.67 -1.66 12.99
CA GLN A 235 -9.87 -2.75 12.38
C GLN A 235 -10.65 -3.53 11.30
N GLN A 236 -11.81 -4.08 11.66
CA GLN A 236 -12.60 -4.89 10.73
C GLN A 236 -13.21 -4.05 9.60
N ALA A 237 -13.66 -2.83 9.90
CA ALA A 237 -14.23 -1.93 8.90
C ALA A 237 -13.17 -1.52 7.86
N ALA A 238 -11.96 -1.19 8.29
CA ALA A 238 -10.84 -0.84 7.44
C ALA A 238 -10.44 -2.01 6.53
N LEU A 239 -10.34 -3.23 7.05
CA LEU A 239 -10.07 -4.42 6.24
C LEU A 239 -11.19 -4.71 5.22
N THR A 240 -12.46 -4.54 5.62
CA THR A 240 -13.59 -4.68 4.70
C THR A 240 -13.54 -3.64 3.58
N ILE A 241 -13.23 -2.38 3.92
CA ILE A 241 -13.02 -1.31 2.92
C ILE A 241 -11.86 -1.68 2.00
N ALA A 242 -10.70 -2.06 2.54
CA ALA A 242 -9.52 -2.40 1.76
C ALA A 242 -9.82 -3.49 0.73
N ASN A 243 -10.42 -4.60 1.17
CA ASN A 243 -10.78 -5.73 0.31
C ASN A 243 -11.81 -5.38 -0.76
N GLY A 244 -12.67 -4.41 -0.44
CA GLY A 244 -13.75 -3.95 -1.30
C GLY A 244 -13.34 -2.92 -2.34
N THR A 245 -12.17 -2.28 -2.20
CA THR A 245 -11.88 -1.03 -2.94
C THR A 245 -10.49 -0.91 -3.51
N VAL A 246 -9.48 -1.56 -2.93
CA VAL A 246 -8.08 -1.20 -3.27
C VAL A 246 -7.07 -2.35 -3.16
N ALA A 247 -7.33 -3.36 -2.33
CA ALA A 247 -6.38 -4.43 -2.06
C ALA A 247 -7.05 -5.80 -2.02
N LYS A 248 -6.26 -6.85 -2.19
CA LYS A 248 -6.64 -8.20 -1.73
C LYS A 248 -6.25 -8.35 -0.27
N VAL A 249 -7.20 -8.68 0.59
CA VAL A 249 -6.91 -8.92 2.01
C VAL A 249 -6.68 -10.41 2.24
N LEU A 250 -5.48 -10.76 2.71
CA LEU A 250 -5.04 -12.13 2.94
C LEU A 250 -4.44 -12.28 4.34
N THR A 251 -4.44 -13.49 4.88
CA THR A 251 -3.68 -13.82 6.09
C THR A 251 -2.19 -13.94 5.78
N ALA A 252 -1.34 -13.77 6.81
CA ALA A 252 0.10 -13.97 6.72
C ALA A 252 0.39 -15.39 6.24
N LYS A 253 -0.40 -16.37 6.69
CA LYS A 253 -0.29 -17.76 6.24
C LYS A 253 -0.50 -17.90 4.74
N GLU A 254 -1.54 -17.30 4.17
CA GLU A 254 -1.80 -17.36 2.72
C GLU A 254 -0.69 -16.69 1.91
N VAL A 255 -0.20 -15.54 2.37
CA VAL A 255 0.93 -14.86 1.73
C VAL A 255 2.19 -15.70 1.78
N MET A 256 2.53 -16.26 2.95
CA MET A 256 3.73 -17.10 3.10
C MET A 256 3.62 -18.39 2.29
N ASP A 257 2.45 -19.05 2.29
CA ASP A 257 2.21 -20.23 1.46
C ASP A 257 2.46 -19.93 -0.02
N TYR A 258 1.98 -18.79 -0.52
CA TYR A 258 2.26 -18.35 -1.88
C TYR A 258 3.76 -18.14 -2.11
N MET A 259 4.43 -17.37 -1.24
CA MET A 259 5.86 -17.06 -1.37
C MET A 259 6.72 -18.34 -1.38
N GLU A 260 6.40 -19.32 -0.54
CA GLU A 260 7.19 -20.54 -0.40
C GLU A 260 6.91 -21.59 -1.49
N LYS A 261 5.68 -21.68 -2.00
CA LYS A 261 5.24 -22.81 -2.85
C LYS A 261 4.96 -22.43 -4.29
N GLU A 262 4.57 -21.19 -4.54
CA GLU A 262 4.00 -20.78 -5.84
C GLU A 262 4.71 -19.59 -6.45
N PHE A 263 5.43 -18.79 -5.66
CA PHE A 263 6.09 -17.58 -6.14
C PHE A 263 7.08 -17.89 -7.27
N ARG A 264 6.93 -17.12 -8.35
CA ARG A 264 7.80 -17.14 -9.52
C ARG A 264 8.17 -15.70 -9.82
N VAL A 265 9.47 -15.46 -9.93
CA VAL A 265 10.01 -14.13 -10.24
C VAL A 265 9.55 -13.69 -11.62
N GLY A 266 8.88 -12.55 -11.68
CA GLY A 266 8.44 -11.91 -12.92
C GLY A 266 9.55 -11.13 -13.63
N GLN A 267 9.35 -10.91 -14.93
CA GLN A 267 10.21 -10.00 -15.70
C GLN A 267 9.88 -8.54 -15.33
N PRO A 268 10.87 -7.67 -15.12
CA PRO A 268 10.63 -6.25 -14.90
C PRO A 268 9.78 -5.64 -16.02
N GLY A 269 8.78 -4.82 -15.66
CA GLY A 269 7.89 -4.17 -16.62
C GLY A 269 6.81 -5.07 -17.24
N ALA A 270 6.72 -6.34 -16.82
CA ALA A 270 5.76 -7.29 -17.39
C ALA A 270 4.29 -6.90 -17.14
N VAL A 271 4.00 -6.11 -16.10
CA VAL A 271 2.64 -5.65 -15.77
C VAL A 271 2.59 -4.15 -15.51
N LYS A 272 3.40 -3.68 -14.56
CA LYS A 272 3.49 -2.26 -14.21
C LYS A 272 4.60 -1.57 -15.04
N GLY A 273 4.25 -0.47 -15.71
CA GLY A 273 5.21 0.42 -16.35
C GLY A 273 5.90 1.36 -15.36
N THR A 274 7.07 1.88 -15.73
CA THR A 274 7.88 2.76 -14.88
C THR A 274 7.91 4.22 -15.35
N LYS A 275 7.49 4.48 -16.60
CA LYS A 275 7.55 5.82 -17.22
C LYS A 275 6.48 6.77 -16.69
N HIS A 276 5.31 6.25 -16.36
CA HIS A 276 4.16 7.04 -15.95
C HIS A 276 3.89 6.90 -14.45
N PRO A 277 3.43 7.97 -13.77
CA PRO A 277 3.14 7.93 -12.34
C PRO A 277 2.08 6.90 -11.94
N ASP A 278 1.14 6.59 -12.83
CA ASP A 278 0.05 5.64 -12.58
C ASP A 278 0.36 4.20 -13.04
N GLY A 279 1.61 3.94 -13.43
CA GLY A 279 2.08 2.60 -13.75
C GLY A 279 1.60 2.04 -15.08
N ARG A 280 0.96 2.84 -15.96
CA ARG A 280 0.67 2.39 -17.34
C ARG A 280 1.99 2.14 -18.10
N LYS A 281 1.98 1.15 -19.00
CA LYS A 281 3.18 0.74 -19.76
C LYS A 281 3.57 1.72 -20.87
N ASP A 282 2.57 2.28 -21.54
CA ASP A 282 2.70 3.14 -22.72
C ASP A 282 2.50 4.61 -22.38
#